data_AF-A0A0H5PYJ5-F1
#
_entry.id   AF-A0A0H5PYJ5-F1
#
_cell.length_a   1.000
_cell.length_b   1.000
_cell.length_c   1.000
_cell.angle_alpha   90.00
_cell.angle_beta   90.00
_cell.angle_gamma   90.00
#
_symmetry.space_group_name_H-M   'P 1'
#
loop_
_entity.id
_entity.type
_entity.pdbx_description
1 polymer ?
#
loop_
_entity_poly.entity_id
_entity_poly.type
_entity_poly.pdbx_seq_one_letter_code
_entity_poly.pdbx_strand_id
1 'polypeptide(L)'
;MEDRRQLCNQFLEAFPLSKLKDLTLDTYTNLNKDNSFCYWLESRTTGLGSFRGGYSIKFSIYAYRNKPASDGSVKSDDKYVWYAKYNQDTAEGAFEIVKNAIVRVANYANEGKFEEIESISELGEGYKWKIAFLYSHERLIPIYSKKMLQTLAKHFNMGLNVSRVEIQKRLMEMKGEKDLYDFYDELLKILEAYSPTNTDMIQHSENLLGETDHDNSSQRQYWWLIADPKVWKFTDIAVGGVVNYTLYSDNGSKRRIFQNFLDAKEGDGVIGYASTPTLQVVALGEIAKDTDKEYLYFRKNEQLLTPIDYSVFKQHEELQGMECLKGNGRGSLFKLTADEYETIIEIVRHENPEKRVAVQSYTDEDFLSEVYMDADDLQHLKSLLRQKKNVILQGAPGVGKTFTSERLAYVLMGEKEPERIEKVQFHQSFSYEDFIMGYKPTEQGGFELRTGIFYQFCQKAKNSPDKDFFFIIDEINRGNLSKIFGELLMLIENGYRNTEINLAYTGKPFFVPDNLYIIGMMNTADRSLAMIDYALRRRFSFFEMKPGFDSAGFMRYQQKEVNNARFNQLIRAIKSLNKEIEKDHSLGIFILTLFLLKLARN
;
A
#
# COMPACT_ATOMS: atom_id res chain seq x y z
N MET A 1 37.07 5.75 15.75
CA MET A 1 35.80 6.47 15.52
C MET A 1 36.06 7.93 15.77
N GLU A 2 35.84 8.78 14.77
CA GLU A 2 35.86 10.23 14.94
C GLU A 2 34.75 10.62 15.94
N ASP A 3 35.04 11.50 16.88
CA ASP A 3 34.03 11.96 17.85
C ASP A 3 32.94 12.72 17.09
N ARG A 4 31.70 12.20 17.13
CA ARG A 4 30.55 12.78 16.42
C ARG A 4 30.28 14.23 16.86
N ARG A 5 30.56 14.59 18.12
CA ARG A 5 30.47 15.99 18.57
C ARG A 5 31.55 16.87 17.96
N GLN A 6 32.77 16.36 17.90
CA GLN A 6 33.88 17.04 17.24
C GLN A 6 33.58 17.28 15.77
N LEU A 7 33.00 16.29 15.07
CA LEU A 7 32.61 16.41 13.67
C LEU A 7 31.50 17.46 13.44
N CYS A 8 30.52 17.53 14.34
CA CYS A 8 29.49 18.57 14.31
C CYS A 8 30.11 19.96 14.55
N ASN A 9 31.02 20.09 15.51
CA ASN A 9 31.72 21.35 15.80
C ASN A 9 32.59 21.81 14.62
N GLN A 10 33.31 20.89 13.96
CA GLN A 10 34.09 21.21 12.76
C GLN A 10 33.20 21.74 11.63
N PHE A 11 32.00 21.18 11.46
CA PHE A 11 31.02 21.71 10.50
C PHE A 11 30.59 23.14 10.85
N LEU A 12 30.27 23.40 12.13
CA LEU A 12 29.85 24.72 12.61
C LEU A 12 30.99 25.75 12.58
N GLU A 13 32.25 25.33 12.72
CA GLU A 13 33.43 26.18 12.52
C GLU A 13 33.64 26.54 11.05
N ALA A 14 33.44 25.58 10.14
CA ALA A 14 33.51 25.80 8.70
C ALA A 14 32.35 26.69 8.19
N PHE A 15 31.15 26.51 8.73
CA PHE A 15 29.93 27.22 8.35
C PHE A 15 29.18 27.76 9.56
N PRO A 16 29.71 28.79 10.25
CA PRO A 16 29.03 29.36 11.40
C PRO A 16 27.74 30.05 10.98
N LEU A 17 26.71 29.98 11.83
CA LEU A 17 25.37 30.53 11.57
C LEU A 17 25.42 31.99 11.07
N SER A 18 26.31 32.81 11.65
CA SER A 18 26.49 34.23 11.31
C SER A 18 27.01 34.49 9.89
N LYS A 19 27.69 33.50 9.28
CA LYS A 19 28.29 33.60 7.93
C LYS A 19 27.50 32.86 6.85
N LEU A 20 26.40 32.18 7.19
CA LEU A 20 25.58 31.49 6.18
C LEU A 20 25.00 32.43 5.11
N LYS A 21 24.68 33.67 5.49
CA LYS A 21 24.24 34.73 4.55
C LYS A 21 25.30 35.11 3.52
N ASP A 22 26.57 34.88 3.85
CA ASP A 22 27.74 35.21 3.04
C ASP A 22 28.19 34.01 2.17
N LEU A 23 27.46 32.88 2.21
CA LEU A 23 27.71 31.75 1.33
C LEU A 23 27.64 32.18 -0.13
N THR A 24 28.63 31.73 -0.89
CA THR A 24 28.72 31.92 -2.34
C THR A 24 28.46 30.60 -3.04
N LEU A 25 28.07 30.65 -4.32
CA LEU A 25 27.81 29.44 -5.09
C LEU A 25 29.04 28.51 -5.15
N ASP A 26 30.25 29.07 -5.21
CA ASP A 26 31.51 28.31 -5.20
C ASP A 26 31.83 27.65 -3.85
N THR A 27 31.47 28.30 -2.73
CA THR A 27 31.64 27.71 -1.39
C THR A 27 30.51 26.75 -1.03
N TYR A 28 29.35 26.91 -1.69
CA TYR A 28 28.20 26.04 -1.56
C TYR A 28 28.39 24.69 -2.28
N THR A 29 28.73 24.74 -3.58
CA THR A 29 28.91 23.56 -4.44
C THR A 29 30.14 23.73 -5.32
N ASN A 30 31.14 22.87 -5.16
CA ASN A 30 32.33 22.87 -6.01
C ASN A 30 32.87 21.45 -6.20
N LEU A 31 33.00 21.04 -7.47
CA LEU A 31 33.42 19.69 -7.88
C LEU A 31 34.90 19.37 -7.64
N ASN A 32 35.70 20.38 -7.28
CA ASN A 32 37.14 20.31 -7.09
C ASN A 32 37.55 20.65 -5.64
N LYS A 33 36.59 20.86 -4.72
CA LYS A 33 36.86 21.22 -3.32
C LYS A 33 36.15 20.27 -2.36
N ASP A 34 36.93 19.50 -1.62
CA ASP A 34 36.50 18.60 -0.53
C ASP A 34 36.10 19.35 0.76
N ASN A 35 35.64 20.60 0.61
CA ASN A 35 35.31 21.52 1.68
C ASN A 35 34.11 22.44 1.35
N SER A 36 33.33 22.13 0.30
CA SER A 36 32.09 22.87 0.00
C SER A 36 30.97 22.49 0.97
N PHE A 37 29.97 23.35 1.14
CA PHE A 37 28.84 23.11 2.04
C PHE A 37 28.12 21.77 1.73
N CYS A 38 27.83 21.52 0.45
CA CYS A 38 27.19 20.26 0.01
C CYS A 38 28.09 19.03 0.30
N TYR A 39 29.40 19.16 0.06
CA TYR A 39 30.35 18.08 0.35
C TYR A 39 30.43 17.76 1.85
N TRP A 40 30.43 18.79 2.70
CA TRP A 40 30.41 18.63 4.15
C TRP A 40 29.17 17.88 4.61
N LEU A 41 28.00 18.27 4.10
CA LEU A 41 26.75 17.60 4.42
C LEU A 41 26.79 16.13 3.97
N GLU A 42 27.13 15.86 2.72
CA GLU A 42 27.02 14.51 2.16
C GLU A 42 28.12 13.54 2.63
N SER A 43 29.36 14.03 2.64
CA SER A 43 30.54 13.17 2.72
C SER A 43 31.27 13.28 4.06
N ARG A 44 31.46 14.49 4.60
CA ARG A 44 32.19 14.65 5.88
C ARG A 44 31.34 14.31 7.09
N THR A 45 30.08 14.75 7.11
CA THR A 45 29.17 14.53 8.25
C THR A 45 28.37 13.22 8.13
N THR A 46 28.88 12.20 7.43
CA THR A 46 28.18 10.92 7.28
C THR A 46 28.00 10.20 8.63
N GLY A 47 28.98 10.33 9.53
CA GLY A 47 28.89 9.80 10.90
C GLY A 47 27.81 10.45 11.79
N LEU A 48 27.21 11.56 11.34
CA LEU A 48 26.10 12.26 11.99
C LEU A 48 24.74 11.91 11.37
N GLY A 49 24.64 10.76 10.71
CA GLY A 49 23.46 10.39 9.93
C GLY A 49 23.69 10.61 8.44
N SER A 50 23.57 9.52 7.68
CA SER A 50 23.63 9.56 6.23
C SER A 50 22.30 10.08 5.65
N PHE A 51 22.42 10.88 4.60
CA PHE A 51 21.35 11.12 3.63
C PHE A 51 21.87 10.85 2.20
N ARG A 52 22.93 10.01 2.08
CA ARG A 52 23.46 9.57 0.79
C ARG A 52 22.41 8.74 0.05
N GLY A 53 22.44 8.81 -1.28
CA GLY A 53 21.36 8.37 -2.17
C GLY A 53 20.78 9.56 -2.97
N GLY A 54 20.32 9.32 -4.20
CA GLY A 54 19.71 10.32 -5.07
C GLY A 54 20.67 11.21 -5.89
N TYR A 55 20.15 11.93 -6.88
CA TYR A 55 20.96 12.84 -7.71
C TYR A 55 21.37 14.11 -6.98
N SER A 56 22.42 14.77 -7.48
CA SER A 56 22.90 16.06 -7.01
C SER A 56 21.84 17.17 -6.98
N ILE A 57 20.69 17.00 -7.66
CA ILE A 57 19.56 17.94 -7.59
C ILE A 57 18.95 18.04 -6.20
N LYS A 58 19.17 17.06 -5.31
CA LYS A 58 18.76 17.11 -3.89
C LYS A 58 19.35 18.30 -3.12
N PHE A 59 20.44 18.87 -3.62
CA PHE A 59 21.05 20.11 -3.12
C PHE A 59 20.40 21.38 -3.66
N SER A 60 19.26 21.26 -4.36
CA SER A 60 18.51 22.36 -4.99
C SER A 60 19.21 23.06 -6.17
N ILE A 61 20.52 23.28 -6.07
CA ILE A 61 21.41 23.76 -7.11
C ILE A 61 22.76 23.04 -6.97
N TYR A 62 23.34 22.59 -8.07
CA TYR A 62 24.63 21.88 -8.05
C TYR A 62 25.44 22.14 -9.31
N ALA A 63 26.76 22.00 -9.18
CA ALA A 63 27.68 22.06 -10.31
C ALA A 63 27.74 20.70 -11.03
N TYR A 64 27.78 20.69 -12.36
CA TYR A 64 27.83 19.44 -13.14
C TYR A 64 29.12 19.33 -13.97
N ARG A 65 29.57 18.09 -14.24
CA ARG A 65 30.63 17.83 -15.24
C ARG A 65 30.07 17.59 -16.63
N ASN A 66 28.94 16.87 -16.70
CA ASN A 66 28.20 16.60 -17.93
C ASN A 66 26.81 17.22 -17.78
N LYS A 67 26.40 18.02 -18.77
CA LYS A 67 25.10 18.73 -18.73
C LYS A 67 23.96 17.71 -18.68
N PRO A 68 23.09 17.75 -17.67
CA PRO A 68 21.95 16.84 -17.61
C PRO A 68 20.95 17.19 -18.72
N ALA A 69 20.18 16.20 -19.18
CA ALA A 69 19.12 16.42 -20.14
C ALA A 69 18.05 17.34 -19.53
N SER A 70 17.66 18.40 -20.26
CA SER A 70 16.62 19.33 -19.82
C SER A 70 15.24 18.79 -20.16
N ASP A 71 14.39 18.67 -19.15
CA ASP A 71 13.08 18.04 -19.22
C ASP A 71 11.95 18.96 -18.73
N GLY A 72 12.26 20.25 -18.58
CA GLY A 72 11.39 21.32 -18.07
C GLY A 72 11.36 21.47 -16.54
N SER A 73 11.87 20.49 -15.77
CA SER A 73 11.85 20.52 -14.30
C SER A 73 13.05 21.27 -13.70
N VAL A 74 14.12 21.41 -14.48
CA VAL A 74 15.36 22.09 -14.10
C VAL A 74 15.77 23.11 -15.17
N LYS A 75 16.38 24.20 -14.72
CA LYS A 75 17.11 25.15 -15.56
C LYS A 75 18.61 24.91 -15.35
N SER A 76 19.41 25.28 -16.35
CA SER A 76 20.86 25.16 -16.27
C SER A 76 21.55 26.24 -17.08
N ASP A 77 22.73 26.64 -16.63
CA ASP A 77 23.69 27.43 -17.40
C ASP A 77 24.85 26.54 -17.84
N ASP A 78 26.03 27.12 -18.07
CA ASP A 78 27.24 26.41 -18.51
C ASP A 78 27.94 25.62 -17.38
N LYS A 79 27.53 25.80 -16.12
CA LYS A 79 28.22 25.21 -14.95
C LYS A 79 27.30 24.59 -13.91
N TYR A 80 26.08 25.11 -13.74
CA TYR A 80 25.15 24.73 -12.68
C TYR A 80 23.78 24.34 -13.23
N VAL A 81 23.08 23.52 -12.43
CA VAL A 81 21.70 23.09 -12.65
C VAL A 81 20.89 23.41 -11.40
N TRP A 82 19.68 23.95 -11.55
CA TRP A 82 18.77 24.29 -10.46
C TRP A 82 17.32 23.99 -10.83
N TYR A 83 16.43 23.90 -9.84
CA TYR A 83 15.01 23.67 -10.10
C TYR A 83 14.35 24.82 -10.87
N ALA A 84 13.55 24.48 -11.88
CA ALA A 84 12.77 25.46 -12.65
C ALA A 84 11.71 26.17 -11.78
N LYS A 85 11.25 25.53 -10.69
CA LYS A 85 10.28 26.09 -9.73
C LYS A 85 10.75 27.40 -9.07
N TYR A 86 12.05 27.65 -9.03
CA TYR A 86 12.60 28.90 -8.51
C TYR A 86 12.30 30.10 -9.40
N ASN A 87 11.92 29.86 -10.66
CA ASN A 87 11.60 30.89 -11.64
C ASN A 87 12.73 31.95 -11.77
N GLN A 88 13.97 31.48 -11.73
CA GLN A 88 15.17 32.30 -11.91
C GLN A 88 15.85 31.95 -13.22
N ASP A 89 16.43 32.96 -13.88
CA ASP A 89 17.14 32.79 -15.16
C ASP A 89 18.65 32.61 -15.00
N THR A 90 19.18 32.86 -13.80
CA THR A 90 20.60 32.68 -13.45
C THR A 90 20.79 31.74 -12.27
N ALA A 91 21.94 31.05 -12.24
CA ALA A 91 22.34 30.21 -11.12
C ALA A 91 22.45 31.02 -9.82
N GLU A 92 22.96 32.24 -9.88
CA GLU A 92 23.07 33.14 -8.74
C GLU A 92 21.70 33.51 -8.16
N GLY A 93 20.72 33.82 -9.02
CA GLY A 93 19.35 34.11 -8.58
C GLY A 93 18.70 32.90 -7.91
N ALA A 94 18.86 31.71 -8.51
CA ALA A 94 18.35 30.47 -7.94
C ALA A 94 19.03 30.13 -6.60
N PHE A 95 20.34 30.34 -6.53
CA PHE A 95 21.11 30.13 -5.31
C PHE A 95 20.70 31.07 -4.19
N GLU A 96 20.33 32.31 -4.48
CA GLU A 96 19.88 33.25 -3.44
C GLU A 96 18.62 32.73 -2.73
N ILE A 97 17.70 32.10 -3.47
CA ILE A 97 16.52 31.42 -2.90
C ILE A 97 16.93 30.27 -1.99
N VAL A 98 17.85 29.41 -2.47
CA VAL A 98 18.37 28.26 -1.72
C VAL A 98 19.10 28.71 -0.45
N LYS A 99 19.99 29.70 -0.55
CA LYS A 99 20.74 30.29 0.57
C LYS A 99 19.80 30.88 1.61
N ASN A 100 18.79 31.64 1.19
CA ASN A 100 17.80 32.20 2.11
C ASN A 100 16.98 31.11 2.81
N ALA A 101 16.67 30.00 2.14
CA ALA A 101 16.03 28.85 2.77
C ALA A 101 16.96 28.17 3.80
N ILE A 102 18.24 27.96 3.47
CA ILE A 102 19.24 27.40 4.40
C ILE A 102 19.37 28.27 5.65
N VAL A 103 19.47 29.59 5.47
CA VAL A 103 19.56 30.56 6.58
C VAL A 103 18.32 30.50 7.46
N ARG A 104 17.11 30.39 6.88
CA ARG A 104 15.87 30.24 7.66
C ARG A 104 15.85 28.93 8.45
N VAL A 105 16.16 27.80 7.82
CA VAL A 105 16.23 26.49 8.49
C VAL A 105 17.20 26.52 9.65
N ALA A 106 18.42 27.05 9.43
CA ALA A 106 19.46 27.11 10.45
C ALA A 106 19.06 28.02 11.63
N ASN A 107 18.45 29.19 11.37
CA ASN A 107 17.96 30.06 12.43
C ASN A 107 16.80 29.44 13.21
N TYR A 108 15.80 28.87 12.53
CA TYR A 108 14.70 28.19 13.21
C TYR A 108 15.18 27.00 14.04
N ALA A 109 16.13 26.22 13.53
CA ALA A 109 16.73 25.14 14.29
C ALA A 109 17.52 25.65 15.51
N ASN A 110 18.28 26.73 15.35
CA ASN A 110 19.02 27.38 16.44
C ASN A 110 18.09 28.01 17.50
N GLU A 111 16.90 28.46 17.11
CA GLU A 111 15.87 28.96 18.03
C GLU A 111 14.99 27.85 18.61
N GLY A 112 15.00 26.65 18.04
CA GLY A 112 14.14 25.53 18.44
C GLY A 112 12.72 25.59 17.90
N LYS A 113 12.47 26.38 16.84
CA LYS A 113 11.20 26.53 16.14
C LYS A 113 11.07 25.48 15.04
N PHE A 114 11.02 24.21 15.41
CA PHE A 114 11.08 23.11 14.43
C PHE A 114 9.83 23.00 13.56
N GLU A 115 8.67 23.44 14.05
CA GLU A 115 7.41 23.49 13.31
C GLU A 115 7.50 24.43 12.09
N GLU A 116 8.21 25.55 12.22
CA GLU A 116 8.42 26.51 11.13
C GLU A 116 9.26 25.92 9.99
N ILE A 117 10.11 24.93 10.28
CA ILE A 117 10.95 24.24 9.29
C ILE A 117 10.08 23.36 8.36
N GLU A 118 8.95 22.82 8.83
CA GLU A 118 8.06 22.02 7.98
C GLU A 118 7.52 22.84 6.80
N SER A 119 7.27 24.13 7.00
CA SER A 119 6.70 25.04 5.98
C SER A 119 7.68 25.43 4.85
N ILE A 120 8.98 25.17 5.01
CA ILE A 120 10.01 25.52 4.03
C ILE A 120 10.01 24.49 2.90
N SER A 121 9.55 24.88 1.71
CA SER A 121 9.35 24.02 0.53
C SER A 121 10.44 24.17 -0.54
N GLU A 122 11.36 25.12 -0.34
CA GLU A 122 12.44 25.40 -1.28
C GLU A 122 13.53 24.32 -1.26
N LEU A 123 13.66 23.56 -0.17
CA LEU A 123 14.68 22.54 0.05
C LEU A 123 14.06 21.14 0.16
N GLY A 124 14.75 20.12 -0.35
CA GLY A 124 14.33 18.72 -0.19
C GLY A 124 14.35 18.26 1.28
N GLU A 125 13.49 17.31 1.64
CA GLU A 125 13.23 16.92 3.04
C GLU A 125 14.48 16.42 3.78
N GLY A 126 15.21 15.45 3.24
CA GLY A 126 16.42 14.93 3.89
C GLY A 126 17.51 15.99 4.06
N TYR A 127 17.69 16.82 3.03
CA TYR A 127 18.64 17.95 3.02
C TYR A 127 18.29 19.01 4.08
N LYS A 128 17.03 19.45 4.09
CA LYS A 128 16.47 20.41 5.04
C LYS A 128 16.67 19.95 6.48
N TRP A 129 16.33 18.71 6.79
CA TRP A 129 16.38 18.21 8.17
C TRP A 129 17.78 17.85 8.65
N LYS A 130 18.73 17.59 7.74
CA LYS A 130 20.14 17.51 8.11
C LYS A 130 20.71 18.86 8.51
N ILE A 131 20.40 19.92 7.76
CA ILE A 131 20.77 21.29 8.14
C ILE A 131 20.15 21.63 9.50
N ALA A 132 18.87 21.33 9.69
CA ALA A 132 18.19 21.56 10.97
C ALA A 132 18.92 20.87 12.12
N PHE A 133 19.30 19.60 11.98
CA PHE A 133 20.06 18.87 13.00
C PHE A 133 21.36 19.57 13.38
N LEU A 134 22.19 19.94 12.39
CA LEU A 134 23.51 20.52 12.62
C LEU A 134 23.46 21.85 13.38
N TYR A 135 22.43 22.67 13.15
CA TYR A 135 22.23 23.94 13.85
C TYR A 135 21.29 23.85 15.07
N SER A 136 20.81 22.66 15.42
CA SER A 136 19.85 22.47 16.51
C SER A 136 20.47 22.46 17.90
N HIS A 137 21.80 22.34 18.03
CA HIS A 137 22.49 22.09 19.30
C HIS A 137 22.01 20.82 20.01
N GLU A 138 22.05 19.68 19.30
CA GLU A 138 21.65 18.36 19.83
C GLU A 138 20.17 18.25 20.26
N ARG A 139 19.30 19.15 19.77
CA ARG A 139 17.84 19.11 20.05
C ARG A 139 17.03 18.23 19.09
N LEU A 140 17.69 17.62 18.09
CA LEU A 140 17.10 16.69 17.15
C LEU A 140 17.91 15.39 17.11
N ILE A 141 17.24 14.27 16.89
CA ILE A 141 17.90 12.99 16.59
C ILE A 141 18.40 13.03 15.13
N PRO A 142 19.62 12.52 14.83
CA PRO A 142 20.20 12.49 13.48
C PRO A 142 19.53 11.47 12.53
N ILE A 143 18.20 11.55 12.41
CA ILE A 143 17.37 10.75 11.50
C ILE A 143 16.51 11.72 10.67
N TYR A 144 16.82 11.82 9.38
CA TYR A 144 16.24 12.82 8.48
C TYR A 144 15.15 12.26 7.57
N SER A 145 15.07 10.93 7.44
CA SER A 145 13.99 10.28 6.69
C SER A 145 12.71 10.28 7.49
N LYS A 146 11.62 10.79 6.89
CA LYS A 146 10.28 10.75 7.49
C LYS A 146 9.83 9.30 7.71
N LYS A 147 10.15 8.39 6.78
CA LYS A 147 9.86 6.96 6.86
C LYS A 147 10.55 6.28 8.05
N MET A 148 11.84 6.58 8.29
CA MET A 148 12.56 6.05 9.46
C MET A 148 11.92 6.56 10.77
N LEU A 149 11.60 7.85 10.85
CA LEU A 149 10.91 8.41 12.01
C LEU A 149 9.52 7.78 12.23
N GLN A 150 8.74 7.58 11.18
CA GLN A 150 7.44 6.90 11.26
C GLN A 150 7.57 5.43 11.68
N THR A 151 8.64 4.75 11.27
CA THR A 151 8.93 3.37 11.69
C THR A 151 9.20 3.33 13.20
N LEU A 152 9.99 4.26 13.72
CA LEU A 152 10.21 4.41 15.17
C LEU A 152 8.92 4.77 15.91
N ALA A 153 8.12 5.69 15.35
CA ALA A 153 6.83 6.05 15.93
C ALA A 153 5.89 4.84 16.05
N LYS A 154 5.89 3.96 15.05
CA LYS A 154 5.15 2.68 15.09
C LYS A 154 5.73 1.73 16.14
N HIS A 155 7.05 1.56 16.18
CA HIS A 155 7.73 0.70 17.15
C HIS A 155 7.41 1.09 18.60
N PHE A 156 7.38 2.39 18.89
CA PHE A 156 7.07 2.93 20.22
C PHE A 156 5.59 3.26 20.44
N ASN A 157 4.67 2.81 19.58
CA ASN A 157 3.23 3.02 19.69
C ASN A 157 2.80 4.50 19.85
N MET A 158 3.46 5.42 19.14
CA MET A 158 3.19 6.86 19.23
C MET A 158 1.88 7.30 18.52
N GLY A 159 1.25 6.43 17.73
CA GLY A 159 0.05 6.69 16.94
C GLY A 159 0.31 6.75 15.42
N LEU A 160 -0.75 6.62 14.61
CA LEU A 160 -0.70 6.80 13.15
C LEU A 160 -0.86 8.31 12.84
N ASN A 161 -0.13 8.83 11.85
CA ASN A 161 -0.15 10.25 11.40
C ASN A 161 0.42 11.29 12.39
N VAL A 162 1.46 10.94 13.15
CA VAL A 162 2.19 11.90 13.99
C VAL A 162 3.13 12.75 13.11
N SER A 163 3.20 14.07 13.35
CA SER A 163 4.12 14.96 12.63
C SER A 163 5.58 14.61 12.92
N ARG A 164 6.48 15.01 12.02
CA ARG A 164 7.91 14.74 12.18
C ARG A 164 8.45 15.37 13.46
N VAL A 165 8.07 16.62 13.72
CA VAL A 165 8.49 17.38 14.90
C VAL A 165 8.02 16.68 16.17
N GLU A 166 6.77 16.21 16.20
CA GLU A 166 6.23 15.51 17.37
C GLU A 166 6.93 14.16 17.60
N ILE A 167 7.29 13.42 16.53
CA ILE A 167 8.09 12.19 16.66
C ILE A 167 9.48 12.52 17.24
N GLN A 168 10.17 13.51 16.67
CA GLN A 168 11.49 13.95 17.14
C GLN A 168 11.45 14.37 18.61
N LYS A 169 10.44 15.14 19.00
CA LYS A 169 10.23 15.56 20.39
C LYS A 169 10.05 14.37 21.33
N ARG A 170 9.18 13.41 20.99
CA ARG A 170 8.97 12.20 21.80
C ARG A 170 10.21 11.34 21.89
N LEU A 171 10.97 11.18 20.81
CA LEU A 171 12.24 10.47 20.84
C LEU A 171 13.26 11.18 21.75
N MET A 172 13.33 12.51 21.70
CA MET A 172 14.18 13.29 22.62
C MET A 172 13.75 13.18 24.08
N GLU A 173 12.44 13.11 24.37
CA GLU A 173 11.91 12.83 25.71
C GLU A 173 12.31 11.42 26.18
N MET A 174 12.21 10.43 25.29
CA MET A 174 12.60 9.04 25.55
C MET A 174 14.10 8.85 25.74
N LYS A 175 14.93 9.67 25.07
CA LYS A 175 16.38 9.69 25.29
C LYS A 175 16.71 9.93 26.77
N GLY A 176 15.94 10.79 27.44
CA GLY A 176 16.18 11.17 28.84
C GLY A 176 17.61 11.67 29.04
N GLU A 177 18.32 11.09 30.00
CA GLU A 177 19.71 11.43 30.34
C GLU A 177 20.76 10.73 29.45
N LYS A 178 20.36 9.83 28.54
CA LYS A 178 21.31 9.15 27.64
C LYS A 178 22.04 10.13 26.73
N ASP A 179 23.26 9.77 26.34
CA ASP A 179 23.96 10.48 25.26
C ASP A 179 23.15 10.42 23.97
N LEU A 180 23.15 11.52 23.20
CA LEU A 180 22.41 11.61 21.93
C LEU A 180 22.85 10.53 20.94
N TYR A 181 24.14 10.31 20.81
CA TYR A 181 24.69 9.42 19.80
C TYR A 181 24.59 7.96 20.22
N ASP A 182 24.68 7.65 21.51
CA ASP A 182 24.39 6.30 22.03
C ASP A 182 22.91 5.95 21.80
N PHE A 183 22.00 6.87 22.09
CA PHE A 183 20.57 6.65 21.85
C PHE A 183 20.26 6.56 20.35
N TYR A 184 20.93 7.36 19.53
CA TYR A 184 20.84 7.24 18.08
C TYR A 184 21.25 5.84 17.58
N ASP A 185 22.35 5.28 18.09
CA ASP A 185 22.79 3.93 17.71
C ASP A 185 21.79 2.85 18.16
N GLU A 186 21.12 3.03 19.30
CA GLU A 186 20.00 2.16 19.71
C GLU A 186 18.83 2.24 18.72
N LEU A 187 18.46 3.44 18.27
CA LEU A 187 17.39 3.64 17.29
C LEU A 187 17.75 3.04 15.92
N LEU A 188 19.01 3.11 15.51
CA LEU A 188 19.49 2.47 14.28
C LEU A 188 19.34 0.94 14.34
N LYS A 189 19.72 0.30 15.46
CA LYS A 189 19.54 -1.15 15.66
C LYS A 189 18.07 -1.56 15.59
N ILE A 190 17.17 -0.74 16.12
CA ILE A 190 15.73 -0.96 15.97
C ILE A 190 15.37 -0.91 14.48
N LEU A 191 15.78 0.13 13.77
CA LEU A 191 15.48 0.31 12.34
C LEU A 191 16.03 -0.82 11.45
N GLU A 192 17.21 -1.35 11.76
CA GLU A 192 17.80 -2.53 11.13
C GLU A 192 16.87 -3.76 11.23
N ALA A 193 16.30 -4.00 12.41
CA ALA A 193 15.39 -5.13 12.64
C ALA A 193 14.09 -5.03 11.81
N TYR A 194 13.67 -3.82 11.43
CA TYR A 194 12.51 -3.62 10.55
C TYR A 194 12.84 -3.82 9.06
N SER A 195 14.12 -3.78 8.65
CA SER A 195 14.54 -3.83 7.23
C SER A 195 15.76 -4.77 6.98
N PRO A 196 15.59 -6.10 7.00
CA PRO A 196 16.70 -7.05 6.82
C PRO A 196 17.26 -7.17 5.38
N THR A 197 16.68 -6.49 4.39
CA THR A 197 17.18 -6.46 3.00
C THR A 197 17.98 -5.19 2.65
N ASN A 198 18.19 -4.28 3.61
CA ASN A 198 18.93 -3.03 3.41
C ASN A 198 20.37 -3.09 3.93
N THR A 199 20.95 -4.30 3.98
CA THR A 199 22.27 -4.58 4.53
C THR A 199 23.39 -3.75 3.88
N ASP A 200 23.19 -3.31 2.63
CA ASP A 200 24.18 -2.50 1.90
C ASP A 200 24.25 -1.03 2.34
N MET A 201 23.21 -0.45 2.96
CA MET A 201 23.27 0.97 3.39
C MET A 201 23.84 1.17 4.78
N ILE A 202 23.79 0.14 5.64
CA ILE A 202 24.18 0.25 7.05
C ILE A 202 25.58 -0.31 7.29
N GLN A 203 25.98 -1.38 6.58
CA GLN A 203 27.32 -1.95 6.69
C GLN A 203 28.44 -1.09 6.10
N HIS A 204 28.13 -0.11 5.24
CA HIS A 204 29.14 0.82 4.71
C HIS A 204 29.64 1.86 5.72
N SER A 205 29.07 1.91 6.94
CA SER A 205 29.51 2.86 7.98
C SER A 205 30.69 2.38 8.83
N GLU A 206 30.94 1.07 8.93
CA GLU A 206 31.99 0.52 9.80
C GLU A 206 33.28 0.09 9.07
N ASN A 207 33.28 -0.03 7.74
CA ASN A 207 34.40 -0.64 6.99
C ASN A 207 35.29 0.33 6.16
N LEU A 208 35.28 1.64 6.40
CA LEU A 208 36.06 2.62 5.62
C LEU A 208 37.17 3.33 6.42
N LEU A 209 37.88 2.57 7.26
CA LEU A 209 39.21 2.93 7.77
C LEU A 209 40.24 1.96 7.19
N GLY A 210 40.50 2.10 5.89
CA GLY A 210 41.50 1.33 5.18
C GLY A 210 41.73 1.94 3.80
N GLU A 211 42.96 2.37 3.56
CA GLU A 211 43.41 2.98 2.31
C GLU A 211 43.23 2.08 1.08
N THR A 212 43.17 2.77 -0.06
CA THR A 212 43.51 2.36 -1.44
C THR A 212 42.49 1.63 -2.31
N ASP A 213 42.43 2.19 -3.52
CA ASP A 213 42.02 1.67 -4.82
C ASP A 213 40.55 1.69 -5.25
N HIS A 214 40.34 2.52 -6.28
CA HIS A 214 39.25 2.45 -7.24
C HIS A 214 39.03 1.01 -7.71
N ASP A 215 37.84 0.46 -7.45
CA ASP A 215 37.30 -0.57 -8.33
C ASP A 215 35.78 -0.45 -8.53
N ASN A 216 35.37 -0.80 -9.74
CA ASN A 216 34.14 -0.43 -10.41
C ASN A 216 33.10 -1.54 -10.21
N SER A 217 32.41 -1.59 -9.06
CA SER A 217 31.30 -2.53 -8.82
C SER A 217 29.94 -1.88 -9.13
N SER A 218 29.19 -2.50 -10.03
CA SER A 218 27.94 -2.05 -10.67
C SER A 218 26.86 -1.54 -9.72
N GLN A 219 26.48 -0.28 -9.88
CA GLN A 219 25.33 0.34 -9.22
C GLN A 219 24.02 -0.25 -9.78
N ARG A 220 23.21 -0.90 -8.93
CA ARG A 220 21.90 -1.50 -9.28
C ARG A 220 20.99 -0.46 -9.95
N GLN A 221 20.36 -0.83 -11.08
CA GLN A 221 19.46 0.06 -11.82
C GLN A 221 17.99 -0.32 -11.60
N TYR A 222 17.08 0.57 -12.04
CA TYR A 222 15.64 0.44 -11.84
C TYR A 222 14.89 0.73 -13.13
N TRP A 223 13.80 -0.01 -13.35
CA TRP A 223 13.08 0.00 -14.62
C TRP A 223 11.56 0.02 -14.44
N TRP A 224 10.88 0.72 -15.34
CA TRP A 224 9.44 0.69 -15.51
C TRP A 224 9.09 -0.14 -16.75
N LEU A 225 8.57 -1.35 -16.53
CA LEU A 225 8.26 -2.33 -17.57
C LEU A 225 6.76 -2.28 -17.91
N ILE A 226 6.45 -2.01 -19.18
CA ILE A 226 5.08 -1.92 -19.67
C ILE A 226 4.64 -3.25 -20.28
N ALA A 227 3.59 -3.83 -19.70
CA ALA A 227 2.82 -4.93 -20.29
C ALA A 227 1.65 -4.37 -21.10
N ASP A 228 1.54 -4.79 -22.36
CA ASP A 228 0.31 -4.66 -23.15
C ASP A 228 -0.52 -5.93 -22.93
N PRO A 229 -1.69 -5.85 -22.28
CA PRO A 229 -2.54 -7.02 -22.00
C PRO A 229 -2.98 -7.81 -23.24
N LYS A 230 -2.84 -7.25 -24.46
CA LYS A 230 -3.07 -7.97 -25.72
C LYS A 230 -1.91 -8.87 -26.12
N VAL A 231 -0.72 -8.61 -25.60
CA VAL A 231 0.51 -9.35 -25.88
C VAL A 231 0.84 -10.29 -24.71
N TRP A 232 0.83 -9.78 -23.48
CA TRP A 232 1.12 -10.54 -22.26
C TRP A 232 0.62 -9.83 -21.00
N LYS A 233 0.45 -10.57 -19.90
CA LYS A 233 -0.04 -10.03 -18.62
C LYS A 233 0.83 -10.51 -17.46
N PHE A 234 1.08 -9.64 -16.49
CA PHE A 234 1.79 -10.02 -15.25
C PHE A 234 1.05 -11.08 -14.44
N THR A 235 -0.29 -11.10 -14.50
CA THR A 235 -1.15 -12.07 -13.81
C THR A 235 -0.93 -13.50 -14.28
N ASP A 236 -0.44 -13.70 -15.51
CA ASP A 236 -0.25 -15.02 -16.10
C ASP A 236 1.08 -15.67 -15.65
N ILE A 237 1.93 -14.90 -14.95
CA ILE A 237 3.23 -15.34 -14.44
C ILE A 237 3.06 -15.73 -12.98
N ALA A 238 3.58 -16.87 -12.54
CA ALA A 238 3.61 -17.20 -11.11
C ALA A 238 4.59 -16.28 -10.34
N VAL A 239 4.35 -16.03 -9.06
CA VAL A 239 5.36 -15.36 -8.21
C VAL A 239 6.62 -16.25 -8.14
N GLY A 240 7.79 -15.66 -8.35
CA GLY A 240 9.08 -16.33 -8.55
C GLY A 240 9.32 -16.79 -10.00
N GLY A 241 8.30 -16.79 -10.86
CA GLY A 241 8.39 -17.16 -12.26
C GLY A 241 9.15 -16.14 -13.10
N VAL A 242 9.80 -16.62 -14.17
CA VAL A 242 10.54 -15.82 -15.14
C VAL A 242 9.82 -15.82 -16.49
N VAL A 243 9.66 -14.65 -17.10
CA VAL A 243 9.12 -14.49 -18.46
C VAL A 243 10.19 -13.94 -19.39
N ASN A 244 10.15 -14.38 -20.65
CA ASN A 244 11.04 -13.91 -21.70
C ASN A 244 10.27 -12.90 -22.56
N TYR A 245 10.65 -11.63 -22.48
CA TYR A 245 10.04 -10.57 -23.26
C TYR A 245 10.91 -10.23 -24.48
N THR A 246 10.38 -10.42 -25.68
CA THR A 246 11.15 -10.17 -26.92
C THR A 246 11.49 -8.69 -27.11
N LEU A 247 12.74 -8.41 -27.46
CA LEU A 247 13.25 -7.06 -27.78
C LEU A 247 12.79 -6.57 -29.17
N TYR A 248 12.16 -7.44 -29.95
CA TYR A 248 11.69 -7.15 -31.30
C TYR A 248 10.14 -7.23 -31.36
N SER A 249 9.53 -6.44 -32.23
CA SER A 249 8.11 -6.58 -32.56
C SER A 249 7.88 -7.74 -33.54
N ASP A 250 6.62 -8.16 -33.70
CA ASP A 250 6.23 -9.31 -34.53
C ASP A 250 6.67 -9.19 -36.01
N ASN A 251 6.90 -7.96 -36.48
CA ASN A 251 7.43 -7.64 -37.80
C ASN A 251 8.98 -7.57 -37.85
N GLY A 252 9.68 -8.02 -36.81
CA GLY A 252 11.14 -8.04 -36.72
C GLY A 252 11.82 -6.70 -36.45
N SER A 253 11.06 -5.63 -36.21
CA SER A 253 11.63 -4.31 -35.89
C SER A 253 12.06 -4.21 -34.43
N LYS A 254 13.14 -3.47 -34.14
CA LYS A 254 13.58 -3.20 -32.76
C LYS A 254 12.50 -2.43 -31.99
N ARG A 255 12.23 -2.82 -30.74
CA ARG A 255 11.37 -2.03 -29.84
C ARG A 255 11.99 -0.68 -29.55
N ARG A 256 11.13 0.32 -29.29
CA ARG A 256 11.56 1.68 -28.94
C ARG A 256 12.34 1.67 -27.62
N ILE A 257 13.32 2.57 -27.53
CA ILE A 257 14.25 2.66 -26.40
C ILE A 257 15.01 1.33 -26.20
N PHE A 258 15.47 0.75 -27.32
CA PHE A 258 16.17 -0.54 -27.38
C PHE A 258 17.39 -0.60 -26.44
N GLN A 259 18.06 0.55 -26.23
CA GLN A 259 19.25 0.63 -25.38
C GLN A 259 18.93 0.23 -23.92
N ASN A 260 17.76 0.57 -23.40
CA ASN A 260 17.36 0.20 -22.03
C ASN A 260 17.34 -1.32 -21.83
N PHE A 261 16.97 -2.08 -22.86
CA PHE A 261 16.99 -3.54 -22.80
C PHE A 261 18.41 -4.11 -22.76
N LEU A 262 19.37 -3.43 -23.39
CA LEU A 262 20.78 -3.82 -23.37
C LEU A 262 21.48 -3.40 -22.06
N ASP A 263 21.04 -2.28 -21.48
CA ASP A 263 21.58 -1.71 -20.25
C ASP A 263 21.04 -2.41 -19.00
N ALA A 264 19.89 -3.08 -19.09
CA ALA A 264 19.30 -3.88 -18.01
C ALA A 264 20.19 -5.07 -17.65
N LYS A 265 20.54 -5.17 -16.36
CA LYS A 265 21.43 -6.19 -15.80
C LYS A 265 20.73 -7.05 -14.76
N GLU A 266 21.22 -8.28 -14.61
CA GLU A 266 20.75 -9.19 -13.57
C GLU A 266 20.70 -8.49 -12.20
N GLY A 267 19.56 -8.64 -11.51
CA GLY A 267 19.30 -8.03 -10.21
C GLY A 267 18.69 -6.64 -10.25
N ASP A 268 18.63 -5.95 -11.39
CA ASP A 268 17.98 -4.64 -11.48
C ASP A 268 16.49 -4.70 -11.08
N GLY A 269 16.02 -3.71 -10.33
CA GLY A 269 14.63 -3.65 -9.86
C GLY A 269 13.65 -3.25 -10.96
N VAL A 270 12.44 -3.81 -10.95
CA VAL A 270 11.44 -3.59 -12.00
C VAL A 270 10.05 -3.32 -11.41
N ILE A 271 9.44 -2.21 -11.83
CA ILE A 271 8.03 -1.89 -11.61
C ILE A 271 7.21 -2.40 -12.80
N GLY A 272 6.26 -3.30 -12.56
CA GLY A 272 5.39 -3.89 -13.57
C GLY A 272 4.10 -3.08 -13.77
N TYR A 273 3.99 -2.44 -14.93
CA TYR A 273 2.86 -1.60 -15.30
C TYR A 273 2.01 -2.23 -16.41
N ALA A 274 0.72 -2.43 -16.15
CA ALA A 274 -0.26 -2.87 -17.15
C ALA A 274 -0.87 -1.66 -17.87
N SER A 275 -0.64 -1.57 -19.18
CA SER A 275 -1.15 -0.49 -20.02
C SER A 275 -2.65 -0.65 -20.34
N THR A 276 -3.14 -0.07 -21.44
CA THR A 276 -4.57 -0.05 -21.79
C THR A 276 -5.17 -1.46 -21.79
N PRO A 277 -6.35 -1.68 -21.17
CA PRO A 277 -7.30 -0.67 -20.69
C PRO A 277 -7.13 -0.25 -19.21
N THR A 278 -6.28 -0.91 -18.43
CA THR A 278 -6.22 -0.73 -16.98
C THR A 278 -5.42 0.50 -16.57
N LEU A 279 -4.24 0.73 -17.15
CA LEU A 279 -3.32 1.82 -16.77
C LEU A 279 -2.96 1.77 -15.27
N GLN A 280 -2.41 0.65 -14.81
CA GLN A 280 -2.11 0.44 -13.37
C GLN A 280 -0.75 -0.24 -13.17
N VAL A 281 -0.09 0.09 -12.06
CA VAL A 281 1.01 -0.73 -11.53
C VAL A 281 0.40 -1.95 -10.85
N VAL A 282 0.86 -3.14 -11.22
CA VAL A 282 0.25 -4.42 -10.82
C VAL A 282 1.24 -5.42 -10.25
N ALA A 283 2.54 -5.24 -10.46
CA ALA A 283 3.55 -6.21 -10.00
C ALA A 283 4.88 -5.53 -9.70
N LEU A 284 5.68 -6.17 -8.86
CA LEU A 284 7.09 -5.84 -8.63
C LEU A 284 7.96 -7.04 -8.99
N GLY A 285 9.20 -6.76 -9.39
CA GLY A 285 10.11 -7.82 -9.79
C GLY A 285 11.52 -7.33 -10.02
N GLU A 286 12.29 -8.16 -10.71
CA GLU A 286 13.67 -7.87 -11.05
C GLU A 286 14.06 -8.50 -12.38
N ILE A 287 15.19 -8.06 -12.94
CA ILE A 287 15.80 -8.70 -14.09
C ILE A 287 16.46 -10.00 -13.63
N ALA A 288 16.02 -11.12 -14.21
CA ALA A 288 16.39 -12.46 -13.78
C ALA A 288 17.78 -12.89 -14.23
N LYS A 289 18.25 -12.36 -15.37
CA LYS A 289 19.59 -12.53 -15.95
C LYS A 289 19.82 -11.52 -17.07
N ASP A 290 21.07 -11.32 -17.45
CA ASP A 290 21.47 -10.46 -18.58
C ASP A 290 20.79 -10.89 -19.89
N THR A 291 20.48 -9.90 -20.74
CA THR A 291 19.89 -10.14 -22.07
C THR A 291 20.86 -10.89 -23.00
N ASP A 292 20.32 -11.81 -23.79
CA ASP A 292 21.00 -12.46 -24.91
C ASP A 292 20.88 -11.65 -26.22
N LYS A 293 20.38 -10.41 -26.14
CA LYS A 293 20.03 -9.50 -27.23
C LYS A 293 18.77 -9.89 -28.02
N GLU A 294 18.09 -10.97 -27.64
CA GLU A 294 16.79 -11.36 -28.19
C GLU A 294 15.67 -11.17 -27.16
N TYR A 295 15.94 -11.50 -25.89
CA TYR A 295 14.98 -11.47 -24.81
C TYR A 295 15.46 -10.68 -23.59
N LEU A 296 14.49 -10.04 -22.93
CA LEU A 296 14.60 -9.53 -21.57
C LEU A 296 14.00 -10.58 -20.64
N TYR A 297 14.73 -10.93 -19.59
CA TYR A 297 14.32 -11.96 -18.64
C TYR A 297 13.81 -11.28 -17.37
N PHE A 298 12.50 -11.23 -17.19
CA PHE A 298 11.87 -10.59 -16.03
C PHE A 298 11.38 -11.66 -15.05
N ARG A 299 11.79 -11.55 -13.77
CA ARG A 299 11.29 -12.36 -12.66
C ARG A 299 10.23 -11.57 -11.89
N LYS A 300 9.04 -12.15 -11.72
CA LYS A 300 7.99 -11.53 -10.88
C LYS A 300 8.23 -11.87 -9.42
N ASN A 301 8.61 -10.88 -8.60
CA ASN A 301 8.83 -11.08 -7.17
C ASN A 301 7.53 -10.93 -6.37
N GLU A 302 6.62 -10.09 -6.85
CA GLU A 302 5.36 -9.81 -6.16
C GLU A 302 4.25 -9.47 -7.16
N GLN A 303 3.06 -9.99 -6.89
CA GLN A 303 1.82 -9.56 -7.52
C GLN A 303 1.09 -8.64 -6.55
N LEU A 304 0.83 -7.39 -6.95
CA LEU A 304 0.11 -6.44 -6.09
C LEU A 304 -1.34 -6.88 -5.95
N LEU A 305 -1.81 -6.90 -4.70
CA LEU A 305 -3.20 -7.18 -4.38
C LEU A 305 -4.09 -6.01 -4.76
N THR A 306 -3.69 -4.80 -4.37
CA THR A 306 -4.32 -3.53 -4.70
C THR A 306 -3.51 -2.86 -5.82
N PRO A 307 -3.91 -2.98 -7.09
CA PRO A 307 -3.23 -2.27 -8.18
C PRO A 307 -3.34 -0.76 -8.03
N ILE A 308 -2.31 -0.02 -8.42
CA ILE A 308 -2.27 1.44 -8.27
C ILE A 308 -2.46 2.11 -9.61
N ASP A 309 -3.48 2.97 -9.69
CA ASP A 309 -3.80 3.71 -10.89
C ASP A 309 -2.68 4.68 -11.28
N TYR A 310 -2.39 4.72 -12.58
CA TYR A 310 -1.38 5.61 -13.15
C TYR A 310 -1.56 7.08 -12.75
N SER A 311 -2.80 7.53 -12.56
CA SER A 311 -3.12 8.90 -12.15
C SER A 311 -2.53 9.29 -10.80
N VAL A 312 -2.35 8.34 -9.87
CA VAL A 312 -1.72 8.58 -8.56
C VAL A 312 -0.29 9.07 -8.74
N PHE A 313 0.49 8.38 -9.59
CA PHE A 313 1.87 8.77 -9.90
C PHE A 313 1.92 10.08 -10.67
N LYS A 314 0.97 10.31 -11.58
CA LYS A 314 0.87 11.56 -12.35
C LYS A 314 0.50 12.78 -11.49
N GLN A 315 -0.06 12.61 -10.29
CA GLN A 315 -0.35 13.72 -9.39
C GLN A 315 0.80 13.99 -8.40
N HIS A 316 1.77 13.08 -8.31
CA HIS A 316 2.90 13.22 -7.40
C HIS A 316 3.97 14.15 -7.99
N GLU A 317 4.34 15.19 -7.24
CA GLU A 317 5.28 16.23 -7.71
C GLU A 317 6.67 15.66 -8.03
N GLU A 318 7.16 14.74 -7.19
CA GLU A 318 8.48 14.11 -7.31
C GLU A 318 8.59 13.18 -8.53
N LEU A 319 7.46 12.71 -9.08
CA LEU A 319 7.44 11.74 -10.17
C LEU A 319 7.23 12.39 -11.55
N GLN A 320 6.96 13.70 -11.62
CA GLN A 320 6.73 14.41 -12.89
C GLN A 320 7.90 14.31 -13.89
N GLY A 321 9.11 14.01 -13.39
CA GLY A 321 10.34 13.83 -14.17
C GLY A 321 10.38 12.55 -15.02
N MET A 322 9.63 11.52 -14.63
CA MET A 322 9.71 10.18 -15.19
C MET A 322 9.56 10.14 -16.71
N GLU A 323 10.47 9.45 -17.38
CA GLU A 323 10.48 9.32 -18.85
C GLU A 323 9.16 8.74 -19.38
N CYS A 324 8.57 7.77 -18.68
CA CYS A 324 7.30 7.17 -19.07
C CYS A 324 6.09 8.10 -18.89
N LEU A 325 6.18 9.15 -18.06
CA LEU A 325 5.13 10.16 -17.91
C LEU A 325 5.19 11.24 -19.00
N LYS A 326 6.33 11.39 -19.68
CA LYS A 326 6.58 12.39 -20.72
C LYS A 326 6.36 11.78 -22.13
N GLY A 327 5.80 12.56 -23.07
CA GLY A 327 5.79 12.21 -24.50
C GLY A 327 4.86 11.06 -24.96
N ASN A 328 3.68 10.90 -24.34
CA ASN A 328 2.69 9.85 -24.65
C ASN A 328 3.16 8.39 -24.38
N GLY A 329 4.22 8.16 -23.59
CA GLY A 329 4.55 6.85 -23.02
C GLY A 329 4.79 5.72 -24.04
N ARG A 330 5.23 6.04 -25.26
CA ARG A 330 5.42 5.04 -26.34
C ARG A 330 6.76 4.33 -26.20
N GLY A 331 6.80 3.30 -25.36
CA GLY A 331 7.95 2.42 -25.12
C GLY A 331 7.52 1.19 -24.31
N SER A 332 8.46 0.27 -24.07
CA SER A 332 8.17 -0.95 -23.32
C SER A 332 9.00 -1.08 -22.04
N LEU A 333 10.16 -0.42 -21.98
CA LEU A 333 11.03 -0.40 -20.80
C LEU A 333 11.63 1.01 -20.64
N PHE A 334 11.32 1.69 -19.55
CA PHE A 334 11.83 3.03 -19.24
C PHE A 334 12.77 2.97 -18.05
N LYS A 335 13.82 3.78 -18.07
CA LYS A 335 14.76 3.84 -16.95
C LYS A 335 14.12 4.68 -15.84
N LEU A 336 14.16 4.14 -14.62
CA LEU A 336 13.82 4.87 -13.43
C LEU A 336 15.08 5.27 -12.71
N THR A 337 14.97 6.40 -12.05
CA THR A 337 15.99 6.82 -11.11
C THR A 337 15.80 6.15 -9.76
N ALA A 338 16.83 6.12 -8.91
CA ALA A 338 16.71 5.53 -7.58
C ALA A 338 15.64 6.24 -6.73
N ASP A 339 15.58 7.57 -6.80
CA ASP A 339 14.59 8.36 -6.04
C ASP A 339 13.17 8.10 -6.57
N GLU A 340 12.97 8.09 -7.89
CA GLU A 340 11.67 7.77 -8.48
C GLU A 340 11.20 6.36 -8.11
N TYR A 341 12.11 5.38 -8.17
CA TYR A 341 11.82 4.01 -7.78
C TYR A 341 11.40 3.93 -6.31
N GLU A 342 12.16 4.55 -5.40
CA GLU A 342 11.81 4.58 -3.98
C GLU A 342 10.46 5.26 -3.72
N THR A 343 10.19 6.42 -4.33
CA THR A 343 8.88 7.10 -4.22
C THR A 343 7.74 6.23 -4.74
N ILE A 344 7.92 5.52 -5.87
CA ILE A 344 6.92 4.58 -6.38
C ILE A 344 6.71 3.42 -5.41
N ILE A 345 7.79 2.85 -4.87
CA ILE A 345 7.71 1.79 -3.87
C ILE A 345 6.99 2.28 -2.62
N GLU A 346 7.21 3.52 -2.16
CA GLU A 346 6.47 4.08 -1.02
C GLU A 346 4.96 4.15 -1.28
N ILE A 347 4.56 4.65 -2.45
CA ILE A 347 3.14 4.66 -2.87
C ILE A 347 2.61 3.22 -2.94
N VAL A 348 3.39 2.29 -3.50
CA VAL A 348 3.03 0.87 -3.59
C VAL A 348 2.84 0.24 -2.22
N ARG A 349 3.75 0.49 -1.28
CA ARG A 349 3.70 -0.07 0.08
C ARG A 349 2.66 0.57 0.98
N HIS A 350 2.21 1.79 0.67
CA HIS A 350 1.07 2.39 1.34
C HIS A 350 -0.22 1.58 1.08
N GLU A 351 -0.47 1.21 -0.18
CA GLU A 351 -1.66 0.44 -0.59
C GLU A 351 -1.49 -1.08 -0.52
N ASN A 352 -0.24 -1.56 -0.56
CA ASN A 352 0.15 -2.97 -0.50
C ASN A 352 1.27 -3.15 0.55
N PRO A 353 0.96 -3.07 1.86
CA PRO A 353 1.95 -3.27 2.90
C PRO A 353 2.61 -4.64 2.78
N GLU A 354 3.93 -4.72 3.02
CA GLU A 354 4.62 -6.02 3.04
C GLU A 354 4.06 -6.89 4.16
N LYS A 355 3.32 -7.93 3.79
CA LYS A 355 2.78 -8.90 4.73
C LYS A 355 3.93 -9.69 5.37
N ARG A 356 4.06 -9.56 6.70
CA ARG A 356 4.84 -10.47 7.55
C ARG A 356 3.98 -11.28 8.52
N VAL A 357 2.65 -11.30 8.35
CA VAL A 357 1.79 -12.17 9.19
C VAL A 357 1.83 -13.57 8.59
N ALA A 358 2.34 -14.54 9.35
CA ALA A 358 2.26 -15.94 8.98
C ALA A 358 0.80 -16.28 8.69
N VAL A 359 0.53 -16.71 7.46
CA VAL A 359 -0.80 -17.08 7.02
C VAL A 359 -1.28 -18.27 7.88
N GLN A 360 -2.29 -18.03 8.72
CA GLN A 360 -2.81 -19.05 9.62
C GLN A 360 -3.72 -19.97 8.82
N SER A 361 -3.38 -21.26 8.71
CA SER A 361 -4.27 -22.26 8.10
C SER A 361 -5.62 -22.31 8.83
N TYR A 362 -6.70 -22.58 8.08
CA TYR A 362 -8.05 -22.70 8.61
C TYR A 362 -8.80 -23.85 7.93
N THR A 363 -9.16 -24.86 8.71
CA THR A 363 -9.67 -26.14 8.24
C THR A 363 -11.17 -26.32 8.52
N ASP A 364 -11.77 -27.38 7.97
CA ASP A 364 -13.15 -27.76 8.27
C ASP A 364 -13.34 -28.05 9.78
N GLU A 365 -12.32 -28.60 10.45
CA GLU A 365 -12.35 -28.85 11.90
C GLU A 365 -12.36 -27.54 12.69
N ASP A 366 -11.54 -26.56 12.30
CA ASP A 366 -11.53 -25.23 12.91
C ASP A 366 -12.91 -24.57 12.77
N PHE A 367 -13.49 -24.61 11.57
CA PHE A 367 -14.82 -24.08 11.30
C PHE A 367 -15.88 -24.74 12.20
N LEU A 368 -15.94 -26.08 12.24
CA LEU A 368 -16.96 -26.81 13.01
C LEU A 368 -16.77 -26.69 14.53
N SER A 369 -15.58 -26.29 14.98
CA SER A 369 -15.32 -25.98 16.39
C SER A 369 -15.84 -24.60 16.80
N GLU A 370 -15.83 -23.63 15.89
CA GLU A 370 -16.24 -22.24 16.15
C GLU A 370 -17.70 -21.98 15.77
N VAL A 371 -18.17 -22.58 14.68
CA VAL A 371 -19.51 -22.40 14.12
C VAL A 371 -20.37 -23.58 14.53
N TYR A 372 -21.47 -23.29 15.22
CA TYR A 372 -22.46 -24.29 15.66
C TYR A 372 -23.31 -24.80 14.49
N MET A 373 -22.67 -25.51 13.57
CA MET A 373 -23.21 -26.10 12.35
C MET A 373 -22.72 -27.54 12.22
N ASP A 374 -23.51 -28.39 11.57
CA ASP A 374 -23.12 -29.79 11.33
C ASP A 374 -22.23 -29.92 10.08
N ALA A 375 -21.43 -30.98 10.03
CA ALA A 375 -20.48 -31.21 8.93
C ALA A 375 -21.19 -31.31 7.57
N ASP A 376 -22.35 -31.96 7.51
CA ASP A 376 -23.14 -32.10 6.28
C ASP A 376 -23.63 -30.74 5.77
N ASP A 377 -24.06 -29.86 6.68
CA ASP A 377 -24.49 -28.50 6.36
C ASP A 377 -23.32 -27.65 5.84
N LEU A 378 -22.13 -27.78 6.46
CA LEU A 378 -20.92 -27.13 5.95
C LEU A 378 -20.58 -27.60 4.53
N GLN A 379 -20.59 -28.91 4.27
CA GLN A 379 -20.28 -29.43 2.93
C GLN A 379 -21.32 -28.99 1.90
N HIS A 380 -22.61 -28.99 2.28
CA HIS A 380 -23.68 -28.48 1.44
C HIS A 380 -23.46 -26.99 1.13
N LEU A 381 -23.14 -26.17 2.12
CA LEU A 381 -22.91 -24.74 1.94
C LEU A 381 -21.68 -24.45 1.06
N LYS A 382 -20.56 -25.17 1.26
CA LYS A 382 -19.38 -25.10 0.38
C LYS A 382 -19.74 -25.48 -1.05
N SER A 383 -20.56 -26.52 -1.25
CA SER A 383 -21.03 -26.94 -2.58
C SER A 383 -21.88 -25.85 -3.25
N LEU A 384 -22.83 -25.26 -2.53
CA LEU A 384 -23.67 -24.17 -3.05
C LEU A 384 -22.83 -22.98 -3.51
N LEU A 385 -21.85 -22.56 -2.70
CA LEU A 385 -20.95 -21.46 -3.06
C LEU A 385 -20.08 -21.78 -4.26
N ARG A 386 -19.48 -22.98 -4.33
CA ARG A 386 -18.66 -23.40 -5.48
C ARG A 386 -19.47 -23.45 -6.78
N GLN A 387 -20.72 -23.92 -6.72
CA GLN A 387 -21.57 -24.06 -7.91
C GLN A 387 -22.19 -22.75 -8.38
N LYS A 388 -22.63 -21.88 -7.46
CA LYS A 388 -23.39 -20.66 -7.79
C LYS A 388 -22.58 -19.38 -7.66
N LYS A 389 -21.41 -19.43 -7.00
CA LYS A 389 -20.57 -18.29 -6.60
C LYS A 389 -21.24 -17.31 -5.64
N ASN A 390 -22.57 -17.35 -5.51
CA ASN A 390 -23.33 -16.48 -4.62
C ASN A 390 -24.28 -17.27 -3.72
N VAL A 391 -24.27 -16.98 -2.42
CA VAL A 391 -25.21 -17.55 -1.43
C VAL A 391 -25.81 -16.45 -0.58
N ILE A 392 -27.04 -16.64 -0.14
CA ILE A 392 -27.70 -15.86 0.90
C ILE A 392 -27.90 -16.75 2.11
N LEU A 393 -27.28 -16.37 3.22
CA LEU A 393 -27.55 -16.92 4.55
C LEU A 393 -28.79 -16.25 5.10
N GLN A 394 -29.88 -17.00 5.23
CA GLN A 394 -31.14 -16.51 5.76
C GLN A 394 -31.49 -17.23 7.06
N GLY A 395 -32.11 -16.52 8.01
CA GLY A 395 -32.59 -17.13 9.24
C GLY A 395 -32.92 -16.10 10.29
N ALA A 396 -33.35 -16.57 11.46
CA ALA A 396 -33.71 -15.70 12.58
C ALA A 396 -32.51 -14.83 13.05
N PRO A 397 -32.76 -13.68 13.67
CA PRO A 397 -31.71 -12.90 14.32
C PRO A 397 -30.94 -13.74 15.34
N GLY A 398 -29.62 -13.60 15.37
CA GLY A 398 -28.77 -14.25 16.38
C GLY A 398 -28.42 -15.74 16.15
N VAL A 399 -28.76 -16.33 15.00
CA VAL A 399 -28.28 -17.69 14.60
C VAL A 399 -26.81 -17.72 14.16
N GLY A 400 -26.10 -16.58 14.21
CA GLY A 400 -24.68 -16.51 13.88
C GLY A 400 -24.35 -16.30 12.40
N LYS A 401 -25.26 -15.75 11.58
CA LYS A 401 -25.04 -15.45 10.14
C LYS A 401 -23.75 -14.65 9.89
N THR A 402 -23.62 -13.51 10.56
CA THR A 402 -22.46 -12.61 10.46
C THR A 402 -21.17 -13.27 10.91
N PHE A 403 -21.22 -14.14 11.91
CA PHE A 403 -20.05 -14.88 12.36
C PHE A 403 -19.66 -15.92 11.32
N THR A 404 -20.65 -16.70 10.84
CA THR A 404 -20.47 -17.81 9.89
C THR A 404 -19.93 -17.35 8.54
N SER A 405 -20.36 -16.22 8.00
CA SER A 405 -19.96 -15.76 6.66
C SER A 405 -18.45 -15.55 6.51
N GLU A 406 -17.80 -14.96 7.53
CA GLU A 406 -16.35 -14.75 7.53
C GLU A 406 -15.58 -16.08 7.69
N ARG A 407 -16.04 -16.98 8.58
CA ARG A 407 -15.39 -18.29 8.77
C ARG A 407 -15.57 -19.18 7.54
N LEU A 408 -16.70 -19.04 6.85
CA LEU A 408 -16.97 -19.74 5.61
C LEU A 408 -16.02 -19.29 4.49
N ALA A 409 -15.67 -18.01 4.44
CA ALA A 409 -14.64 -17.52 3.54
C ALA A 409 -13.28 -18.14 3.90
N TYR A 410 -12.86 -18.11 5.17
CA TYR A 410 -11.58 -18.70 5.60
C TYR A 410 -11.47 -20.19 5.29
N VAL A 411 -12.51 -20.98 5.54
CA VAL A 411 -12.49 -22.43 5.29
C VAL A 411 -12.50 -22.78 3.80
N LEU A 412 -13.07 -21.91 2.95
CA LEU A 412 -12.97 -22.06 1.51
C LEU A 412 -11.58 -21.67 0.98
N MET A 413 -10.96 -20.66 1.58
CA MET A 413 -9.59 -20.24 1.27
C MET A 413 -8.53 -21.22 1.82
N GLY A 414 -8.86 -21.98 2.87
CA GLY A 414 -7.92 -22.84 3.61
C GLY A 414 -7.03 -22.08 4.60
N GLU A 415 -7.25 -20.77 4.74
CA GLU A 415 -6.41 -19.85 5.51
C GLU A 415 -7.14 -18.57 5.93
N LYS A 416 -6.68 -17.96 7.02
CA LYS A 416 -7.15 -16.66 7.48
C LYS A 416 -6.41 -15.54 6.77
N GLU A 417 -6.97 -15.08 5.65
CA GLU A 417 -6.47 -13.90 4.94
C GLU A 417 -7.57 -12.82 4.83
N PRO A 418 -7.68 -11.91 5.83
CA PRO A 418 -8.75 -10.92 5.89
C PRO A 418 -8.82 -9.98 4.68
N GLU A 419 -7.68 -9.69 4.03
CA GLU A 419 -7.63 -8.78 2.88
C GLU A 419 -8.32 -9.34 1.62
N ARG A 420 -8.58 -10.65 1.58
CA ARG A 420 -9.38 -11.29 0.53
C ARG A 420 -10.87 -11.33 0.87
N ILE A 421 -11.28 -10.62 1.93
CA ILE A 421 -12.66 -10.46 2.35
C ILE A 421 -12.99 -8.97 2.39
N GLU A 422 -14.10 -8.58 1.75
CA GLU A 422 -14.65 -7.23 1.86
C GLU A 422 -16.06 -7.32 2.43
N LYS A 423 -16.39 -6.45 3.40
CA LYS A 423 -17.67 -6.51 4.10
C LYS A 423 -18.38 -5.18 4.08
N VAL A 424 -19.63 -5.20 3.62
CA VAL A 424 -20.52 -4.04 3.59
C VAL A 424 -21.86 -4.38 4.24
N GLN A 425 -22.59 -3.35 4.68
CA GLN A 425 -23.97 -3.48 5.12
C GLN A 425 -24.86 -2.62 4.23
N PHE A 426 -25.91 -3.23 3.68
CA PHE A 426 -26.87 -2.50 2.86
C PHE A 426 -27.91 -1.77 3.70
N HIS A 427 -28.30 -0.59 3.23
CA HIS A 427 -29.36 0.23 3.77
C HIS A 427 -30.13 0.91 2.63
N GLN A 428 -31.29 1.50 2.93
CA GLN A 428 -32.19 2.05 1.90
C GLN A 428 -31.53 3.11 1.01
N SER A 429 -30.62 3.91 1.56
CA SER A 429 -29.87 4.94 0.83
C SER A 429 -28.63 4.44 0.10
N PHE A 430 -28.28 3.15 0.20
CA PHE A 430 -27.09 2.60 -0.44
C PHE A 430 -27.32 2.52 -1.95
N SER A 431 -26.38 3.04 -2.73
CA SER A 431 -26.59 3.36 -4.14
C SER A 431 -25.58 2.66 -5.08
N TYR A 432 -25.83 2.73 -6.39
CA TYR A 432 -24.88 2.27 -7.40
C TYR A 432 -23.58 3.08 -7.33
N GLU A 433 -23.70 4.38 -7.05
CA GLU A 433 -22.60 5.34 -6.98
C GLU A 433 -21.60 5.01 -5.86
N ASP A 434 -22.06 4.40 -4.78
CA ASP A 434 -21.21 3.93 -3.68
C ASP A 434 -20.63 2.53 -3.94
N PHE A 435 -21.35 1.71 -4.70
CA PHE A 435 -21.03 0.31 -4.91
C PHE A 435 -20.06 0.09 -6.06
N ILE A 436 -20.34 0.72 -7.22
CA ILE A 436 -19.63 0.51 -8.47
C ILE A 436 -18.82 1.74 -8.83
N MET A 437 -19.48 2.88 -9.07
CA MET A 437 -18.82 4.12 -9.48
C MET A 437 -19.81 5.29 -9.52
N GLY A 438 -19.37 6.49 -9.13
CA GLY A 438 -20.20 7.69 -9.24
C GLY A 438 -19.41 8.98 -9.09
N TYR A 439 -19.99 10.09 -9.55
CA TYR A 439 -19.43 11.42 -9.34
C TYR A 439 -19.65 11.88 -7.90
N LYS A 440 -18.57 12.25 -7.20
CA LYS A 440 -18.61 12.82 -5.85
C LYS A 440 -18.05 14.24 -5.86
N PRO A 441 -18.58 15.15 -5.03
CA PRO A 441 -18.10 16.52 -4.96
C PRO A 441 -16.68 16.60 -4.39
N THR A 442 -15.88 17.55 -4.86
CA THR A 442 -14.52 17.82 -4.37
C THR A 442 -14.47 19.04 -3.45
N GLU A 443 -13.50 19.10 -2.53
CA GLU A 443 -13.33 20.23 -1.60
C GLU A 443 -13.03 21.55 -2.31
N GLN A 444 -12.43 21.49 -3.50
CA GLN A 444 -12.08 22.64 -4.34
C GLN A 444 -13.25 23.12 -5.21
N GLY A 445 -14.43 22.48 -5.09
CA GLY A 445 -15.58 22.70 -5.96
C GLY A 445 -15.47 21.89 -7.26
N GLY A 446 -16.62 21.35 -7.70
CA GLY A 446 -16.72 20.46 -8.86
C GLY A 446 -17.00 19.01 -8.46
N PHE A 447 -16.86 18.10 -9.41
CA PHE A 447 -17.13 16.67 -9.24
C PHE A 447 -15.97 15.85 -9.79
N GLU A 448 -15.63 14.78 -9.10
CA GLU A 448 -14.70 13.76 -9.57
C GLU A 448 -15.37 12.39 -9.59
N LEU A 449 -15.02 11.58 -10.59
CA LEU A 449 -15.51 10.22 -10.69
C LEU A 449 -14.75 9.33 -9.70
N ARG A 450 -15.45 8.74 -8.73
CA ARG A 450 -14.85 7.80 -7.77
C ARG A 450 -15.35 6.39 -8.02
N THR A 451 -14.44 5.42 -7.91
CA THR A 451 -14.77 3.99 -7.92
C THR A 451 -15.41 3.59 -6.59
N GLY A 452 -16.39 2.70 -6.65
CA GLY A 452 -17.07 2.13 -5.50
C GLY A 452 -16.39 0.86 -4.98
N ILE A 453 -16.85 0.42 -3.81
CA ILE A 453 -16.23 -0.67 -3.04
C ILE A 453 -16.21 -2.01 -3.77
N PHE A 454 -17.27 -2.36 -4.50
CA PHE A 454 -17.33 -3.62 -5.24
C PHE A 454 -16.47 -3.58 -6.50
N TYR A 455 -16.39 -2.44 -7.18
CA TYR A 455 -15.48 -2.25 -8.30
C TYR A 455 -14.03 -2.48 -7.86
N GLN A 456 -13.61 -1.81 -6.77
CA GLN A 456 -12.25 -1.94 -6.24
C GLN A 456 -11.95 -3.38 -5.84
N PHE A 457 -12.90 -4.07 -5.20
CA PHE A 457 -12.72 -5.47 -4.80
C PHE A 457 -12.64 -6.43 -6.00
N CYS A 458 -13.40 -6.19 -7.07
CA CYS A 458 -13.27 -6.93 -8.32
C CYS A 458 -11.86 -6.74 -8.93
N GLN A 459 -11.31 -5.53 -8.87
CA GLN A 459 -9.95 -5.28 -9.35
C GLN A 459 -8.90 -6.04 -8.53
N LYS A 460 -9.09 -6.16 -7.21
CA LYS A 460 -8.22 -6.99 -6.35
C LYS A 460 -8.28 -8.47 -6.78
N ALA A 461 -9.49 -9.02 -6.90
CA ALA A 461 -9.69 -10.41 -7.32
C ALA A 461 -9.10 -10.70 -8.72
N LYS A 462 -9.28 -9.77 -9.66
CA LYS A 462 -8.73 -9.86 -11.01
C LYS A 462 -7.19 -9.96 -11.04
N ASN A 463 -6.50 -9.29 -10.12
CA ASN A 463 -5.04 -9.30 -10.07
C ASN A 463 -4.45 -10.49 -9.32
N SER A 464 -5.26 -11.31 -8.66
CA SER A 464 -4.84 -12.55 -7.99
C SER A 464 -5.76 -13.71 -8.43
N PRO A 465 -5.74 -14.09 -9.72
CA PRO A 465 -6.70 -15.03 -10.30
C PRO A 465 -6.62 -16.45 -9.72
N ASP A 466 -5.49 -16.78 -9.08
CA ASP A 466 -5.21 -18.05 -8.41
C ASP A 466 -5.76 -18.11 -6.97
N LYS A 467 -6.25 -16.99 -6.44
CA LYS A 467 -6.79 -16.88 -5.08
C LYS A 467 -8.28 -16.56 -5.09
N ASP A 468 -9.04 -17.19 -4.20
CA ASP A 468 -10.46 -16.89 -4.01
C ASP A 468 -10.67 -15.61 -3.17
N PHE A 469 -11.71 -14.83 -3.50
CA PHE A 469 -12.09 -13.58 -2.84
C PHE A 469 -13.56 -13.59 -2.43
N PHE A 470 -13.90 -13.01 -1.28
CA PHE A 470 -15.24 -13.07 -0.70
C PHE A 470 -15.81 -11.69 -0.40
N PHE A 471 -16.92 -11.35 -1.05
CA PHE A 471 -17.65 -10.11 -0.82
C PHE A 471 -18.88 -10.39 0.05
N ILE A 472 -18.87 -9.91 1.30
CA ILE A 472 -19.91 -10.18 2.29
C ILE A 472 -20.86 -8.98 2.37
N ILE A 473 -22.16 -9.23 2.19
CA ILE A 473 -23.20 -8.20 2.23
C ILE A 473 -24.14 -8.50 3.40
N ASP A 474 -24.04 -7.69 4.46
CA ASP A 474 -24.97 -7.71 5.57
C ASP A 474 -26.26 -6.97 5.22
N GLU A 475 -27.38 -7.45 5.77
CA GLU A 475 -28.72 -6.90 5.53
C GLU A 475 -29.04 -6.69 4.03
N ILE A 476 -28.73 -7.69 3.20
CA ILE A 476 -28.78 -7.60 1.73
C ILE A 476 -30.16 -7.19 1.19
N ASN A 477 -31.23 -7.51 1.92
CA ASN A 477 -32.61 -7.18 1.58
C ASN A 477 -33.07 -5.77 1.99
N ARG A 478 -32.22 -4.97 2.66
CA ARG A 478 -32.51 -3.55 2.97
C ARG A 478 -32.17 -2.60 1.83
N GLY A 479 -31.35 -3.04 0.87
CA GLY A 479 -31.00 -2.28 -0.32
C GLY A 479 -31.83 -2.68 -1.54
N ASN A 480 -32.00 -1.76 -2.49
CA ASN A 480 -32.55 -2.11 -3.81
C ASN A 480 -31.43 -2.75 -4.65
N LEU A 481 -31.30 -4.07 -4.54
CA LEU A 481 -30.23 -4.85 -5.18
C LEU A 481 -30.15 -4.62 -6.70
N SER A 482 -31.28 -4.56 -7.40
CA SER A 482 -31.30 -4.33 -8.85
C SER A 482 -30.71 -2.96 -9.21
N LYS A 483 -31.00 -1.93 -8.39
CA LYS A 483 -30.42 -0.59 -8.58
C LYS A 483 -28.95 -0.54 -8.18
N ILE A 484 -28.57 -1.19 -7.08
CA ILE A 484 -27.19 -1.18 -6.55
C ILE A 484 -26.22 -1.90 -7.49
N PHE A 485 -26.58 -3.09 -7.99
CA PHE A 485 -25.74 -3.83 -8.93
C PHE A 485 -25.80 -3.27 -10.35
N GLY A 486 -26.89 -2.60 -10.73
CA GLY A 486 -27.05 -1.98 -12.05
C GLY A 486 -26.77 -2.97 -13.18
N GLU A 487 -25.87 -2.59 -14.09
CA GLU A 487 -25.45 -3.40 -15.23
C GLU A 487 -24.70 -4.69 -14.83
N LEU A 488 -24.15 -4.78 -13.62
CA LEU A 488 -23.40 -5.95 -13.14
C LEU A 488 -24.30 -7.07 -12.61
N LEU A 489 -25.61 -6.83 -12.49
CA LEU A 489 -26.55 -7.80 -11.95
C LEU A 489 -26.52 -9.13 -12.72
N MET A 490 -26.27 -9.11 -14.04
CA MET A 490 -26.08 -10.33 -14.82
C MET A 490 -24.74 -11.00 -14.51
N LEU A 491 -23.68 -10.21 -14.37
CA LEU A 491 -22.30 -10.67 -14.25
C LEU A 491 -21.97 -11.38 -12.94
N ILE A 492 -22.82 -11.25 -11.91
CA ILE A 492 -22.65 -12.03 -10.68
C ILE A 492 -23.00 -13.51 -10.85
N GLU A 493 -23.77 -13.86 -11.87
CA GLU A 493 -24.14 -15.26 -12.14
C GLU A 493 -22.92 -16.04 -12.64
N ASN A 494 -22.70 -17.26 -12.11
CA ASN A 494 -21.52 -18.09 -12.41
C ASN A 494 -21.20 -18.18 -13.92
N GLY A 495 -22.21 -18.46 -14.76
CA GLY A 495 -22.02 -18.59 -16.21
C GLY A 495 -21.69 -17.29 -16.96
N TYR A 496 -21.75 -16.13 -16.30
CA TYR A 496 -21.45 -14.81 -16.88
C TYR A 496 -20.23 -14.14 -16.24
N ARG A 497 -19.54 -14.79 -15.30
CA ARG A 497 -18.26 -14.31 -14.77
C ARG A 497 -17.26 -14.16 -15.91
N ASN A 498 -16.31 -13.22 -15.77
CA ASN A 498 -15.34 -12.87 -16.80
C ASN A 498 -15.93 -12.35 -18.13
N THR A 499 -17.25 -12.15 -18.22
CA THR A 499 -17.87 -11.51 -19.40
C THR A 499 -17.76 -9.99 -19.29
N GLU A 500 -17.15 -9.36 -20.29
CA GLU A 500 -16.95 -7.91 -20.32
C GLU A 500 -18.21 -7.16 -20.76
N ILE A 501 -18.53 -6.10 -20.03
CA ILE A 501 -19.50 -5.07 -20.43
C ILE A 501 -18.87 -3.69 -20.28
N ASN A 502 -19.40 -2.70 -20.97
CA ASN A 502 -18.94 -1.32 -20.80
C ASN A 502 -19.72 -0.64 -19.68
N LEU A 503 -19.02 -0.10 -18.69
CA LEU A 503 -19.65 0.66 -17.59
C LEU A 503 -20.26 1.96 -18.12
N ALA A 504 -21.44 2.33 -17.61
CA ALA A 504 -22.18 3.49 -18.12
C ALA A 504 -21.42 4.81 -17.97
N TYR A 505 -20.71 5.00 -16.84
CA TYR A 505 -20.01 6.25 -16.55
C TYR A 505 -18.72 6.46 -17.36
N THR A 506 -17.99 5.39 -17.70
CA THR A 506 -16.66 5.49 -18.31
C THR A 506 -16.58 4.95 -19.73
N GLY A 507 -17.55 4.13 -20.14
CA GLY A 507 -17.48 3.35 -21.38
C GLY A 507 -16.35 2.31 -21.40
N LYS A 508 -15.65 2.10 -20.27
CA LYS A 508 -14.55 1.14 -20.19
C LYS A 508 -15.08 -0.28 -19.94
N PRO A 509 -14.44 -1.32 -20.53
CA PRO A 509 -14.76 -2.71 -20.24
C PRO A 509 -14.54 -3.04 -18.76
N PHE A 510 -15.48 -3.78 -18.19
CA PHE A 510 -15.45 -4.30 -16.84
C PHE A 510 -16.15 -5.66 -16.79
N PHE A 511 -15.68 -6.53 -15.92
CA PHE A 511 -16.29 -7.84 -15.67
C PHE A 511 -16.16 -8.18 -14.19
N VAL A 512 -17.01 -9.08 -13.71
CA VAL A 512 -16.84 -9.62 -12.35
C VAL A 512 -16.00 -10.91 -12.40
N PRO A 513 -14.87 -10.99 -11.68
CA PRO A 513 -13.96 -12.14 -11.75
C PRO A 513 -14.59 -13.45 -11.27
N ASP A 514 -14.19 -14.58 -11.87
CA ASP A 514 -14.71 -15.90 -11.51
C ASP A 514 -14.27 -16.39 -10.11
N ASN A 515 -13.11 -15.92 -9.63
CA ASN A 515 -12.60 -16.18 -8.29
C ASN A 515 -13.27 -15.34 -7.19
N LEU A 516 -14.30 -14.54 -7.52
CA LEU A 516 -15.07 -13.74 -6.56
C LEU A 516 -16.37 -14.44 -6.17
N TYR A 517 -16.58 -14.60 -4.87
CA TYR A 517 -17.78 -15.15 -4.25
C TYR A 517 -18.55 -14.07 -3.51
N ILE A 518 -19.88 -14.12 -3.53
CA ILE A 518 -20.74 -13.18 -2.79
C ILE A 518 -21.52 -13.93 -1.72
N ILE A 519 -21.42 -13.47 -0.47
CA ILE A 519 -22.17 -14.01 0.67
C ILE A 519 -23.10 -12.91 1.19
N GLY A 520 -24.38 -13.02 0.87
CA GLY A 520 -25.43 -12.17 1.42
C GLY A 520 -25.96 -12.70 2.75
N MET A 521 -26.45 -11.81 3.61
CA MET A 521 -27.11 -12.18 4.86
C MET A 521 -28.44 -11.43 4.97
N MET A 522 -29.49 -12.15 5.35
CA MET A 522 -30.81 -11.55 5.58
C MET A 522 -31.49 -12.12 6.82
N ASN A 523 -32.21 -11.26 7.54
CA ASN A 523 -33.13 -11.69 8.58
C ASN A 523 -34.48 -12.04 7.95
N THR A 524 -35.01 -13.21 8.29
CA THR A 524 -36.32 -13.68 7.80
C THR A 524 -37.50 -13.11 8.59
N ALA A 525 -37.24 -12.54 9.77
CA ALA A 525 -38.26 -11.97 10.65
C ALA A 525 -38.73 -10.56 10.25
N ASP A 526 -37.93 -9.85 9.44
CA ASP A 526 -38.18 -8.46 9.08
C ASP A 526 -39.23 -8.37 7.96
N ARG A 527 -40.50 -8.16 8.35
CA ARG A 527 -41.66 -8.08 7.42
C ARG A 527 -41.73 -6.78 6.59
N SER A 528 -40.90 -5.78 6.89
CA SER A 528 -40.90 -4.45 6.25
C SER A 528 -39.91 -4.30 5.09
N LEU A 529 -39.25 -5.38 4.69
CA LEU A 529 -38.14 -5.34 3.73
C LEU A 529 -38.60 -5.58 2.29
N ALA A 530 -37.84 -5.03 1.34
CA ALA A 530 -38.10 -5.23 -0.08
C ALA A 530 -38.02 -6.72 -0.40
N MET A 531 -39.06 -7.25 -1.06
CA MET A 531 -39.00 -8.63 -1.56
C MET A 531 -37.85 -8.75 -2.57
N ILE A 532 -37.00 -9.76 -2.37
CA ILE A 532 -35.97 -10.09 -3.37
C ILE A 532 -36.70 -10.55 -4.63
N ASP A 533 -36.52 -9.81 -5.72
CA ASP A 533 -37.14 -10.13 -7.00
C ASP A 533 -36.68 -11.50 -7.52
N TYR A 534 -37.52 -12.17 -8.30
CA TYR A 534 -37.28 -13.49 -8.87
C TYR A 534 -35.98 -13.54 -9.69
N ALA A 535 -35.66 -12.45 -10.39
CA ALA A 535 -34.42 -12.32 -11.14
C ALA A 535 -33.19 -12.44 -10.22
N LEU A 536 -33.22 -11.82 -9.04
CA LEU A 536 -32.15 -11.94 -8.04
C LEU A 536 -32.15 -13.32 -7.39
N ARG A 537 -33.32 -13.87 -7.07
CA ARG A 537 -33.46 -15.20 -6.48
C ARG A 537 -32.79 -16.29 -7.32
N ARG A 538 -32.78 -16.15 -8.64
CA ARG A 538 -32.11 -17.09 -9.57
C ARG A 538 -30.58 -17.10 -9.43
N ARG A 539 -29.98 -15.97 -9.04
CA ARG A 539 -28.54 -15.71 -9.04
C ARG A 539 -27.86 -16.07 -7.71
N PHE A 540 -28.65 -16.24 -6.65
CA PHE A 540 -28.20 -16.66 -5.34
C PHE A 540 -28.77 -18.04 -4.98
N SER A 541 -27.95 -18.88 -4.35
CA SER A 541 -28.47 -19.99 -3.54
C SER A 541 -28.94 -19.47 -2.20
N PHE A 542 -30.01 -20.06 -1.65
CA PHE A 542 -30.50 -19.69 -0.32
C PHE A 542 -30.18 -20.82 0.65
N PHE A 543 -29.48 -20.48 1.73
CA PHE A 543 -29.15 -21.41 2.80
C PHE A 543 -29.83 -20.94 4.08
N GLU A 544 -30.68 -21.80 4.64
CA GLU A 544 -31.39 -21.52 5.88
C GLU A 544 -30.53 -21.89 7.09
N MET A 545 -30.13 -20.87 7.85
CA MET A 545 -29.42 -21.04 9.11
C MET A 545 -30.39 -21.27 10.26
N LYS A 546 -30.29 -22.46 10.87
CA LYS A 546 -31.06 -22.86 12.05
C LYS A 546 -30.25 -22.59 13.32
N PRO A 547 -30.90 -22.51 14.50
CA PRO A 547 -30.16 -22.46 15.77
C PRO A 547 -29.35 -23.74 15.97
N GLY A 548 -28.04 -23.59 16.15
CA GLY A 548 -27.10 -24.71 16.30
C GLY A 548 -27.14 -25.44 17.65
N PHE A 549 -28.27 -25.45 18.38
CA PHE A 549 -28.34 -26.04 19.72
C PHE A 549 -28.16 -27.57 19.75
N ASP A 550 -28.27 -28.23 18.59
CA ASP A 550 -28.06 -29.67 18.42
C ASP A 550 -26.73 -29.98 17.72
N SER A 551 -25.95 -28.96 17.34
CA SER A 551 -24.63 -29.17 16.73
C SER A 551 -23.63 -29.78 17.70
N ALA A 552 -22.71 -30.59 17.18
CA ALA A 552 -21.67 -31.22 17.98
C ALA A 552 -20.81 -30.18 18.74
N GLY A 553 -20.48 -29.06 18.09
CA GLY A 553 -19.73 -27.96 18.70
C GLY A 553 -20.46 -27.33 19.88
N PHE A 554 -21.75 -27.02 19.73
CA PHE A 554 -22.53 -26.44 20.83
C PHE A 554 -22.74 -27.43 21.98
N MET A 555 -23.01 -28.70 21.69
CA MET A 555 -23.14 -29.72 22.73
C MET A 555 -21.85 -29.89 23.53
N ARG A 556 -20.69 -29.84 22.86
CA ARG A 556 -19.38 -29.86 23.52
C ARG A 556 -19.20 -28.64 24.43
N TYR A 557 -19.49 -27.44 23.95
CA TYR A 557 -19.46 -26.21 24.75
C TYR A 557 -20.37 -26.31 25.99
N GLN A 558 -21.61 -26.74 25.79
CA GLN A 558 -22.61 -26.88 26.84
C GLN A 558 -22.19 -27.89 27.93
N GLN A 559 -21.66 -29.05 27.53
CA GLN A 559 -21.34 -30.14 28.45
C GLN A 559 -19.96 -30.01 29.10
N LYS A 560 -18.94 -29.57 28.36
CA LYS A 560 -17.55 -29.57 28.84
C LYS A 560 -17.11 -28.21 29.37
N GLU A 561 -17.52 -27.11 28.75
CA GLU A 561 -17.04 -25.77 29.14
C GLU A 561 -17.95 -25.10 30.16
N VAL A 562 -19.26 -25.14 29.95
CA VAL A 562 -20.22 -24.49 30.86
C VAL A 562 -20.60 -25.41 32.03
N ASN A 563 -20.94 -26.68 31.73
CA ASN A 563 -21.33 -27.71 32.69
C ASN A 563 -22.27 -27.22 33.82
N ASN A 564 -23.37 -26.57 33.46
CA ASN A 564 -24.28 -25.93 34.41
C ASN A 564 -25.73 -26.41 34.24
N ALA A 565 -26.33 -26.92 35.32
CA ALA A 565 -27.69 -27.47 35.30
C ALA A 565 -28.77 -26.43 34.93
N ARG A 566 -28.66 -25.18 35.42
CA ARG A 566 -29.60 -24.10 35.09
C ARG A 566 -29.50 -23.71 33.62
N PHE A 567 -28.27 -23.63 33.10
CA PHE A 567 -28.02 -23.38 31.68
C PHE A 567 -28.65 -24.47 30.81
N ASN A 568 -28.47 -25.74 31.19
CA ASN A 568 -29.07 -26.88 30.49
C ASN A 568 -30.61 -26.82 30.48
N GLN A 569 -31.22 -26.42 31.61
CA GLN A 569 -32.67 -26.24 31.70
C GLN A 569 -33.16 -25.10 30.81
N LEU A 570 -32.44 -23.98 30.76
CA LEU A 570 -32.74 -22.85 29.88
C LEU A 570 -32.69 -23.26 28.40
N ILE A 571 -31.66 -23.99 27.97
CA ILE A 571 -31.56 -24.48 26.59
C ILE A 571 -32.74 -25.39 26.23
N ARG A 572 -33.17 -26.28 27.13
CA ARG A 572 -34.37 -27.10 26.90
C ARG A 572 -35.65 -26.26 26.78
N ALA A 573 -35.80 -25.23 27.62
CA ALA A 573 -36.93 -24.32 27.56
C ALA A 573 -36.96 -23.55 26.23
N ILE A 574 -35.83 -23.03 25.77
CA ILE A 574 -35.70 -22.34 24.47
C ILE A 574 -36.03 -23.30 23.31
N LYS A 575 -35.48 -24.52 23.32
CA LYS A 575 -35.81 -25.54 22.30
C LYS A 575 -37.31 -25.84 22.25
N SER A 576 -37.95 -25.99 23.41
CA SER A 576 -39.40 -26.23 23.48
C SER A 576 -40.19 -25.05 22.95
N LEU A 577 -39.80 -23.82 23.30
CA LEU A 577 -40.46 -22.62 22.83
C LEU A 577 -40.32 -22.42 21.32
N ASN A 578 -39.13 -22.66 20.76
CA ASN A 578 -38.90 -22.59 19.32
C ASN A 578 -39.80 -23.57 18.55
N LYS A 579 -40.02 -24.79 19.07
CA LYS A 579 -40.96 -25.75 18.48
C LYS A 579 -42.41 -25.27 18.50
N GLU A 580 -42.82 -24.51 19.51
CA GLU A 580 -44.17 -23.94 19.55
C GLU A 580 -44.30 -22.75 18.60
N ILE A 581 -43.28 -21.89 18.48
CA ILE A 581 -43.30 -20.77 17.53
C ILE A 581 -43.31 -21.27 16.07
N GLU A 582 -42.56 -22.32 15.75
CA GLU A 582 -42.56 -22.93 14.41
C GLU A 582 -43.95 -23.47 13.98
N LYS A 583 -44.80 -23.86 14.94
CA LYS A 583 -46.18 -24.31 14.67
C LYS A 583 -47.13 -23.14 14.43
N ASP A 584 -46.81 -21.95 14.91
CA ASP A 584 -47.65 -20.77 14.77
C ASP A 584 -47.33 -20.01 13.48
N HIS A 585 -48.09 -20.31 12.43
CA HIS A 585 -47.96 -19.64 11.13
C HIS A 585 -48.15 -18.12 11.18
N SER A 586 -48.77 -17.56 12.23
CA SER A 586 -49.00 -16.12 12.37
C SER A 586 -47.78 -15.35 12.89
N LEU A 587 -46.86 -16.01 13.59
CA LEU A 587 -45.65 -15.42 14.15
C LEU A 587 -44.49 -15.33 13.13
N GLY A 588 -44.56 -16.08 12.04
CA GLY A 588 -43.45 -16.20 11.07
C GLY A 588 -42.27 -16.98 11.67
N ILE A 589 -41.14 -17.07 10.96
CA ILE A 589 -39.93 -17.74 11.45
C ILE A 589 -39.24 -16.86 12.51
N PHE A 590 -39.86 -16.72 13.68
CA PHE A 590 -39.30 -16.04 14.84
C PHE A 590 -38.70 -17.10 15.75
N ILE A 591 -37.38 -17.27 15.70
CA ILE A 591 -36.70 -18.30 16.49
C ILE A 591 -35.84 -17.61 17.55
N LEU A 592 -36.01 -17.98 18.82
CA LEU A 592 -35.17 -17.51 19.91
C LEU A 592 -33.78 -18.14 19.80
N THR A 593 -32.76 -17.29 19.83
CA THR A 593 -31.36 -17.67 19.66
C THR A 593 -30.51 -17.24 20.87
N LEU A 594 -29.29 -17.78 20.94
CA LEU A 594 -28.30 -17.51 21.99
C LEU A 594 -27.88 -16.04 22.11
N PHE A 595 -28.27 -15.13 21.20
CA PHE A 595 -27.87 -13.73 21.29
C PHE A 595 -28.42 -13.04 22.56
N LEU A 596 -29.53 -13.52 23.11
CA LEU A 596 -30.04 -13.08 24.42
C LEU A 596 -29.15 -13.51 25.61
N LEU A 597 -28.25 -14.49 25.44
CA LEU A 597 -27.34 -14.94 26.50
C LEU A 597 -26.01 -14.18 26.54
N LYS A 598 -25.64 -13.41 25.50
CA LYS A 598 -24.46 -12.54 25.56
C LYS A 598 -24.68 -11.37 26.55
N LEU A 599 -25.94 -10.98 26.77
CA LEU A 599 -26.35 -10.04 27.83
C LEU A 599 -26.22 -10.61 29.24
N ALA A 600 -26.07 -11.93 29.41
CA ALA A 600 -25.89 -12.57 30.72
C ALA A 600 -24.42 -12.79 31.09
N ARG A 601 -23.47 -12.32 30.26
CA ARG A 601 -22.02 -12.38 30.49
C ARG A 601 -21.41 -11.03 30.91
N ASN A 602 -22.21 -9.96 30.98
CA ASN A 602 -21.82 -8.68 31.57
C ASN A 602 -22.51 -8.48 32.92
#